data_AF-A0A1C3YIG1-F1
#
_entry.id   AF-A0A1C3YIG1-F1
#
_cell.length_a   1.000
_cell.length_b   1.000
_cell.length_c   1.000
_cell.angle_alpha   90.00
_cell.angle_beta   90.00
_cell.angle_gamma   90.00
#
_symmetry.space_group_name_H-M   'P 1'
#
loop_
_entity.id
_entity.type
_entity.pdbx_description
1 polymer ?
#
loop_
_entity_poly.entity_id
_entity_poly.type
_entity_poly.pdbx_seq_one_letter_code
_entity_poly.pdbx_strand_id
1 'polypeptide(L)'
;MPLRSQELFHYFCGNASAFSALPKDHRNNFLAYTISNPEALRSAVLMAGIHFAFNIGHLDKFEPTFLYHKIETVQQVRKLISRGDLKLLAGITKQISTLAYAELCRGDVKLAETHLSVIYALSNRLQGQQNDQCKTLDQELSDRYFLLTSTFVNGLESLIKGVACKQGLGGSVTTMELSETMNFLHNFHLTSGQFSHKNTVKAVRLIPAFFDAPHDGAQLLDIDYRPILECLQGLDENPGPNEQYDFWLYGRASTFWTNIINAHLNSIYYEGNSSESNATTPEDSRYMTPWCALLAAVKFYVEQVVIIWRPLRREIFLHALRILQRDIAVAMQKPVSLQLPEMILWESFLGLVSIRGHEKFGDMDQEPGLRPFFEEIVRSQSKVMRLYTWEDMRGALVSILWPVSTSKDGYMSRIWKTAMADTDNSKIELL
;
A
#
# COMPACT_ATOMS: atom_id res chain seq x y z
N MET A 1 -31.44 -4.97 11.43
CA MET A 1 -30.19 -4.18 11.23
C MET A 1 -30.54 -2.70 11.07
N PRO A 2 -29.75 -1.76 11.61
CA PRO A 2 -30.05 -0.34 11.58
C PRO A 2 -30.17 0.22 10.17
N LEU A 3 -31.01 1.24 9.97
CA LEU A 3 -30.93 2.23 8.89
C LEU A 3 -30.82 1.71 7.44
N ARG A 4 -31.26 0.48 7.12
CA ARG A 4 -31.10 -0.20 5.80
C ARG A 4 -29.72 -0.83 5.54
N SER A 5 -28.94 -1.11 6.59
CA SER A 5 -27.65 -1.81 6.48
C SER A 5 -27.77 -3.15 5.75
N GLN A 6 -28.85 -3.90 5.98
CA GLN A 6 -29.10 -5.18 5.31
C GLN A 6 -29.30 -5.00 3.81
N GLU A 7 -29.98 -3.95 3.37
CA GLU A 7 -30.19 -3.64 1.94
C GLU A 7 -28.86 -3.24 1.28
N LEU A 8 -28.06 -2.39 1.95
CA LEU A 8 -26.76 -1.98 1.44
C LEU A 8 -25.77 -3.15 1.35
N PHE A 9 -25.75 -4.01 2.36
CA PHE A 9 -24.93 -5.22 2.36
C PHE A 9 -25.37 -6.21 1.27
N HIS A 10 -26.69 -6.43 1.12
CA HIS A 10 -27.23 -7.26 0.02
C HIS A 10 -26.91 -6.69 -1.36
N TYR A 11 -26.96 -5.37 -1.55
CA TYR A 11 -26.52 -4.73 -2.79
C TYR A 11 -25.05 -5.05 -3.10
N PHE A 12 -24.20 -4.99 -2.09
CA PHE A 12 -22.77 -5.26 -2.23
C PHE A 12 -22.48 -6.74 -2.55
N CYS A 13 -23.21 -7.66 -1.91
CA CYS A 13 -23.09 -9.10 -2.13
C CYS A 13 -23.76 -9.60 -3.42
N GLY A 14 -24.89 -9.00 -3.83
CA GLY A 14 -25.83 -9.52 -4.82
C GLY A 14 -25.33 -9.57 -6.27
N ASN A 15 -24.24 -8.88 -6.60
CA ASN A 15 -23.58 -8.98 -7.90
C ASN A 15 -22.46 -10.03 -7.84
N ALA A 16 -22.84 -11.31 -7.89
CA ALA A 16 -21.97 -12.49 -7.73
C ALA A 16 -20.75 -12.56 -8.69
N SER A 17 -20.74 -11.78 -9.77
CA SER A 17 -19.65 -11.72 -10.76
C SER A 17 -18.40 -10.99 -10.27
N ALA A 18 -18.44 -10.24 -9.17
CA ALA A 18 -17.24 -9.57 -8.65
C ALA A 18 -16.42 -10.44 -7.70
N PHE A 19 -17.07 -11.33 -6.96
CA PHE A 19 -16.38 -12.34 -6.14
C PHE A 19 -16.03 -13.59 -6.93
N SER A 20 -16.23 -13.61 -8.26
CA SER A 20 -15.77 -14.72 -9.11
C SER A 20 -14.25 -14.78 -9.23
N ALA A 21 -13.55 -13.68 -8.88
CA ALA A 21 -12.10 -13.64 -8.77
C ALA A 21 -11.59 -14.31 -7.50
N LEU A 22 -12.44 -14.48 -6.47
CA LEU A 22 -12.12 -15.28 -5.29
C LEU A 22 -12.40 -16.76 -5.60
N PRO A 23 -11.56 -17.69 -5.11
CA PRO A 23 -11.91 -19.11 -5.07
C PRO A 23 -13.29 -19.31 -4.41
N LYS A 24 -14.07 -20.30 -4.88
CA LYS A 24 -15.45 -20.52 -4.40
C LYS A 24 -15.52 -20.73 -2.88
N ASP A 25 -14.54 -21.43 -2.32
CA ASP A 25 -14.45 -21.69 -0.87
C ASP A 25 -14.15 -20.42 -0.09
N HIS A 26 -13.27 -19.56 -0.61
CA HIS A 26 -12.99 -18.24 -0.06
C HIS A 26 -14.23 -17.34 0.02
N ARG A 27 -15.03 -17.32 -1.05
CA ARG A 27 -16.25 -16.51 -1.07
C ARG A 27 -17.26 -16.96 -0.02
N ASN A 28 -17.41 -18.27 0.19
CA ASN A 28 -18.36 -18.82 1.16
C ASN A 28 -17.87 -18.56 2.61
N ASN A 29 -16.57 -18.75 2.87
CA ASN A 29 -15.98 -18.50 4.18
C ASN A 29 -15.98 -17.01 4.55
N PHE A 30 -15.65 -16.12 3.62
CA PHE A 30 -15.69 -14.67 3.82
C PHE A 30 -17.10 -14.18 4.21
N LEU A 31 -18.15 -14.64 3.51
CA LEU A 31 -19.52 -14.24 3.82
C LEU A 31 -19.97 -14.78 5.18
N ALA A 32 -19.63 -16.03 5.51
CA ALA A 32 -19.95 -16.63 6.80
C ALA A 32 -19.25 -15.90 7.96
N TYR A 33 -17.97 -15.55 7.79
CA TYR A 33 -17.22 -14.78 8.78
C TYR A 33 -17.77 -13.36 8.93
N THR A 34 -18.02 -12.67 7.82
CA THR A 34 -18.53 -11.30 7.84
C THR A 34 -19.88 -11.21 8.57
N ILE A 35 -20.76 -12.20 8.41
CA ILE A 35 -22.06 -12.22 9.09
C ILE A 35 -21.94 -12.58 10.59
N SER A 36 -20.95 -13.39 10.96
CA SER A 36 -20.76 -13.85 12.35
C SER A 36 -19.91 -12.89 13.21
N ASN A 37 -19.11 -12.01 12.60
CA ASN A 37 -18.29 -11.02 13.29
C ASN A 37 -18.87 -9.59 13.14
N PRO A 38 -19.37 -8.95 14.23
CA PRO A 38 -19.94 -7.59 14.17
C PRO A 38 -18.99 -6.51 13.64
N GLU A 39 -17.68 -6.64 13.91
CA GLU A 39 -16.67 -5.70 13.42
C GLU A 39 -16.43 -5.87 11.92
N ALA A 40 -16.32 -7.12 11.47
CA ALA A 40 -16.18 -7.44 10.06
C ALA A 40 -17.41 -6.99 9.27
N LEU A 41 -18.62 -7.22 9.80
CA LEU A 41 -19.86 -6.74 9.21
C LEU A 41 -19.88 -5.22 9.07
N ARG A 42 -19.48 -4.48 10.11
CA ARG A 42 -19.44 -3.02 10.08
C ARG A 42 -18.48 -2.51 9.02
N SER A 43 -17.27 -3.06 8.95
CA SER A 43 -16.31 -2.73 7.89
C SER A 43 -16.87 -3.04 6.50
N ALA A 44 -17.53 -4.20 6.33
CA ALA A 44 -18.14 -4.57 5.05
C ALA A 44 -19.29 -3.63 4.65
N VAL A 45 -20.12 -3.18 5.60
CA VAL A 45 -21.19 -2.21 5.33
C VAL A 45 -20.63 -0.83 4.96
N LEU A 46 -19.55 -0.39 5.61
CA LEU A 46 -18.85 0.83 5.21
C LEU A 46 -18.28 0.71 3.79
N MET A 47 -17.57 -0.37 3.49
CA MET A 47 -17.06 -0.63 2.14
C MET A 47 -18.18 -0.74 1.09
N ALA A 48 -19.35 -1.29 1.46
CA ALA A 48 -20.53 -1.31 0.62
C ALA A 48 -21.05 0.09 0.31
N GLY A 49 -21.03 1.00 1.29
CA GLY A 49 -21.34 2.40 1.08
C GLY A 49 -20.37 3.07 0.11
N ILE A 50 -19.07 2.85 0.29
CA ILE A 50 -18.03 3.39 -0.61
C ILE A 50 -18.23 2.90 -2.04
N HIS A 51 -18.46 1.60 -2.19
CA HIS A 51 -18.76 1.00 -3.47
C HIS A 51 -20.00 1.62 -4.11
N PHE A 52 -21.09 1.77 -3.34
CA PHE A 52 -22.32 2.40 -3.82
C PHE A 52 -22.07 3.84 -4.29
N ALA A 53 -21.36 4.62 -3.48
CA ALA A 53 -21.02 6.00 -3.79
C ALA A 53 -20.19 6.14 -5.06
N PHE A 54 -19.17 5.30 -5.26
CA PHE A 54 -18.42 5.32 -6.53
C PHE A 54 -19.32 4.98 -7.72
N ASN A 55 -20.20 3.99 -7.57
CA ASN A 55 -21.03 3.49 -8.66
C ASN A 55 -22.21 4.41 -9.01
N ILE A 56 -22.72 5.20 -8.06
CA ILE A 56 -23.91 6.06 -8.23
C ILE A 56 -23.56 7.56 -8.21
N GLY A 57 -22.39 7.93 -7.68
CA GLY A 57 -21.92 9.31 -7.53
C GLY A 57 -22.22 9.94 -6.17
N HIS A 58 -23.21 9.41 -5.45
CA HIS A 58 -23.65 9.97 -4.16
C HIS A 58 -24.16 8.87 -3.20
N LEU A 59 -24.32 9.23 -1.92
CA LEU A 59 -24.73 8.30 -0.87
C LEU A 59 -26.20 8.44 -0.43
N ASP A 60 -26.95 9.45 -0.85
CA ASP A 60 -28.20 9.93 -0.24
C ASP A 60 -29.11 8.84 0.35
N LYS A 61 -29.38 7.78 -0.42
CA LYS A 61 -30.23 6.64 -0.04
C LYS A 61 -29.74 5.89 1.21
N PHE A 62 -28.43 5.86 1.41
CA PHE A 62 -27.69 5.11 2.43
C PHE A 62 -26.81 5.99 3.32
N GLU A 63 -26.80 7.32 3.15
CA GLU A 63 -25.95 8.22 3.94
C GLU A 63 -26.17 8.08 5.45
N PRO A 64 -27.42 8.00 5.98
CA PRO A 64 -27.63 7.75 7.41
C PRO A 64 -27.03 6.41 7.86
N THR A 65 -27.10 5.37 7.02
CA THR A 65 -26.49 4.06 7.30
C THR A 65 -24.98 4.19 7.44
N PHE A 66 -24.37 4.86 6.47
CA PHE A 66 -22.93 5.03 6.37
C PHE A 66 -22.39 5.82 7.56
N LEU A 67 -23.02 6.95 7.89
CA LEU A 67 -22.64 7.79 9.03
C LEU A 67 -22.78 7.06 10.37
N TYR A 68 -23.86 6.29 10.56
CA TYR A 68 -24.04 5.48 11.76
C TYR A 68 -22.87 4.52 11.97
N HIS A 69 -22.55 3.70 10.96
CA HIS A 69 -21.46 2.73 11.07
C HIS A 69 -20.10 3.40 11.23
N LYS A 70 -19.87 4.55 10.58
CA LYS A 70 -18.65 5.34 10.75
C LYS A 70 -18.48 5.79 12.20
N ILE A 71 -19.53 6.37 12.80
CA ILE A 71 -19.50 6.84 14.20
C ILE A 71 -19.23 5.68 15.16
N GLU A 72 -19.90 4.55 14.97
CA GLU A 72 -19.70 3.34 15.77
C GLU A 72 -18.24 2.85 15.68
N THR A 73 -17.65 2.83 14.47
CA THR A 73 -16.24 2.46 14.28
C THR A 73 -15.30 3.43 15.02
N VAL A 74 -15.54 4.74 14.95
CA VAL A 74 -14.75 5.74 15.70
C VAL A 74 -14.80 5.48 17.20
N GLN A 75 -15.98 5.24 17.76
CA GLN A 75 -16.15 4.96 19.18
C GLN A 75 -15.43 3.67 19.59
N GLN A 76 -15.50 2.64 18.75
CA GLN A 76 -14.81 1.38 18.97
C GLN A 76 -13.29 1.54 18.96
N VAL A 77 -12.73 2.22 17.96
CA VAL A 77 -11.29 2.51 17.90
C VAL A 77 -10.83 3.27 19.15
N ARG A 78 -11.57 4.31 19.57
CA ARG A 78 -11.25 5.05 20.80
C ARG A 78 -11.23 4.15 22.03
N LYS A 79 -12.20 3.24 22.14
CA LYS A 79 -12.28 2.26 23.23
C LYS A 79 -11.10 1.29 23.23
N LEU A 80 -10.71 0.78 22.06
CA LEU A 80 -9.56 -0.13 21.91
C LEU A 80 -8.25 0.57 22.28
N ILE A 81 -8.02 1.78 21.75
CA ILE A 81 -6.82 2.58 22.07
C ILE A 81 -6.77 2.90 23.57
N SER A 82 -7.90 3.28 24.18
CA SER A 82 -7.95 3.65 25.61
C SER A 82 -7.69 2.47 26.55
N ARG A 83 -8.02 1.24 26.12
CA ARG A 83 -7.79 0.03 26.91
C ARG A 83 -6.33 -0.42 26.90
N GLY A 84 -5.53 0.05 25.95
CA GLY A 84 -4.12 -0.32 25.82
C GLY A 84 -3.90 -1.81 25.48
N ASP A 85 -4.94 -2.52 25.03
CA ASP A 85 -4.82 -3.91 24.60
C ASP A 85 -4.24 -3.96 23.17
N LEU A 86 -2.92 -3.83 23.11
CA LEU A 86 -2.18 -3.72 21.86
C LEU A 86 -1.83 -5.08 21.24
N LYS A 87 -2.35 -6.20 21.76
CA LYS A 87 -2.23 -7.53 21.16
C LYS A 87 -3.05 -7.69 19.87
N LEU A 88 -3.81 -6.67 19.50
CA LEU A 88 -4.69 -6.63 18.33
C LEU A 88 -4.31 -5.46 17.40
N LEU A 89 -3.02 -5.23 17.15
CA LEU A 89 -2.59 -4.09 16.33
C LEU A 89 -3.20 -4.19 14.94
N ALA A 90 -3.24 -5.37 14.32
CA ALA A 90 -3.91 -5.56 13.02
C ALA A 90 -5.39 -5.20 13.09
N GLY A 91 -6.09 -5.60 14.16
CA GLY A 91 -7.51 -5.29 14.35
C GLY A 91 -7.76 -3.78 14.47
N ILE A 92 -6.96 -3.07 15.27
CA ILE A 92 -7.04 -1.62 15.42
C ILE A 92 -6.70 -0.92 14.09
N THR A 93 -5.61 -1.33 13.45
CA THR A 93 -5.18 -0.80 12.15
C THR A 93 -6.25 -1.01 11.09
N LYS A 94 -6.88 -2.19 11.01
CA LYS A 94 -8.02 -2.46 10.11
C LYS A 94 -9.17 -1.46 10.30
N GLN A 95 -9.56 -1.20 11.56
CA GLN A 95 -10.66 -0.27 11.83
C GLN A 95 -10.29 1.16 11.45
N ILE A 96 -9.06 1.60 11.76
CA ILE A 96 -8.58 2.94 11.36
C ILE A 96 -8.45 3.05 9.84
N SER A 97 -7.96 2.02 9.17
CA SER A 97 -7.90 1.93 7.72
C SER A 97 -9.29 2.01 7.09
N THR A 98 -10.27 1.29 7.64
CA THR A 98 -11.68 1.36 7.20
C THR A 98 -12.21 2.80 7.32
N LEU A 99 -11.88 3.51 8.40
CA LEU A 99 -12.21 4.92 8.56
C LEU A 99 -11.53 5.78 7.49
N ALA A 100 -10.23 5.58 7.23
CA ALA A 100 -9.53 6.33 6.18
C ALA A 100 -10.20 6.15 4.80
N TYR A 101 -10.60 4.94 4.43
CA TYR A 101 -11.41 4.69 3.24
C TYR A 101 -12.76 5.42 3.28
N ALA A 102 -13.43 5.43 4.44
CA ALA A 102 -14.72 6.11 4.60
C ALA A 102 -14.60 7.63 4.45
N GLU A 103 -13.52 8.24 4.92
CA GLU A 103 -13.25 9.67 4.75
C GLU A 103 -12.93 10.02 3.29
N LEU A 104 -12.14 9.18 2.62
CA LEU A 104 -11.89 9.32 1.18
C LEU A 104 -13.16 9.28 0.35
N CYS A 105 -14.12 8.41 0.69
CA CYS A 105 -15.42 8.36 0.03
C CYS A 105 -16.22 9.66 0.19
N ARG A 106 -15.91 10.48 1.19
CA ARG A 106 -16.47 11.81 1.34
C ARG A 106 -15.57 12.88 0.73
N GLY A 107 -14.46 12.52 0.09
CA GLY A 107 -13.47 13.46 -0.45
C GLY A 107 -12.50 14.03 0.59
N ASP A 108 -12.53 13.59 1.86
CA ASP A 108 -11.72 14.17 2.92
C ASP A 108 -10.35 13.47 3.02
N VAL A 109 -9.49 13.80 2.06
CA VAL A 109 -8.13 13.25 1.97
C VAL A 109 -7.30 13.60 3.22
N LYS A 110 -7.47 14.81 3.77
CA LYS A 110 -6.70 15.27 4.95
C LYS A 110 -7.07 14.47 6.21
N LEU A 111 -8.36 14.20 6.40
CA LEU A 111 -8.81 13.37 7.52
C LEU A 111 -8.39 11.91 7.33
N ALA A 112 -8.43 11.39 6.10
CA ALA A 112 -7.89 10.07 5.78
C ALA A 112 -6.39 9.94 6.11
N GLU A 113 -5.57 10.94 5.75
CA GLU A 113 -4.15 10.99 6.15
C GLU A 113 -3.96 11.08 7.66
N THR A 114 -4.84 11.80 8.35
CA THR A 114 -4.80 11.90 9.82
C THR A 114 -5.03 10.53 10.46
N HIS A 115 -5.96 9.72 9.92
CA HIS A 115 -6.12 8.32 10.35
C HIS A 115 -4.83 7.50 10.13
N LEU A 116 -4.15 7.66 8.99
CA LEU A 116 -2.88 6.98 8.74
C LEU A 116 -1.77 7.42 9.71
N SER A 117 -1.71 8.70 10.08
CA SER A 117 -0.78 9.20 11.11
C SER A 117 -1.04 8.60 12.49
N VAL A 118 -2.30 8.28 12.82
CA VAL A 118 -2.64 7.55 14.06
C VAL A 118 -2.06 6.13 14.03
N ILE A 119 -2.16 5.42 12.89
CA ILE A 119 -1.55 4.08 12.75
C ILE A 119 -0.04 4.16 12.99
N TYR A 120 0.65 5.12 12.36
CA TYR A 120 2.08 5.36 12.60
C TYR A 120 2.39 5.61 14.09
N ALA A 121 1.63 6.49 14.75
CA ALA A 121 1.84 6.79 16.17
C ALA A 121 1.63 5.57 17.08
N LEU A 122 0.68 4.69 16.74
CA LEU A 122 0.44 3.43 17.45
C LEU A 122 1.61 2.45 17.25
N SER A 123 2.06 2.27 16.01
CA SER A 123 3.21 1.43 15.68
C SER A 123 4.48 1.87 16.40
N ASN A 124 4.75 3.17 16.51
CA ASN A 124 5.92 3.71 17.21
C ASN A 124 5.91 3.40 18.71
N ARG A 125 4.74 3.47 19.36
CA ARG A 125 4.62 3.17 20.79
C ARG A 125 4.99 1.71 21.09
N LEU A 126 4.77 0.82 20.13
CA LEU A 126 4.99 -0.62 20.27
C LEU A 126 6.42 -1.06 20.01
N GLN A 127 7.22 -0.26 19.31
CA GLN A 127 8.62 -0.59 19.03
C GLN A 127 9.47 -0.75 20.30
N GLY A 128 9.15 -0.04 21.39
CA GLY A 128 9.85 -0.20 22.67
C GLY A 128 9.63 -1.55 23.37
N GLN A 129 8.82 -2.46 22.79
CA GLN A 129 8.41 -3.73 23.41
C GLN A 129 8.69 -4.98 22.55
N GLN A 130 9.20 -4.85 21.32
CA GLN A 130 9.43 -6.00 20.43
C GLN A 130 10.86 -6.55 20.55
N ASN A 131 10.98 -7.89 20.51
CA ASN A 131 12.25 -8.61 20.44
C ASN A 131 12.62 -8.82 18.96
N ASP A 132 13.85 -8.49 18.57
CA ASP A 132 14.34 -8.32 17.18
C ASP A 132 14.33 -9.57 16.25
N GLN A 133 13.75 -10.70 16.65
CA GLN A 133 14.01 -11.98 15.97
C GLN A 133 12.90 -12.53 15.06
N CYS A 134 11.65 -12.07 15.14
CA CYS A 134 10.62 -12.50 14.18
C CYS A 134 9.41 -11.55 14.12
N LYS A 135 8.95 -11.23 12.91
CA LYS A 135 7.73 -10.46 12.68
C LYS A 135 6.50 -11.32 13.02
N THR A 136 5.65 -10.87 13.93
CA THR A 136 4.41 -11.58 14.26
C THR A 136 3.40 -11.46 13.12
N LEU A 137 2.46 -12.42 13.02
CA LEU A 137 1.35 -12.36 12.05
C LEU A 137 0.52 -11.07 12.21
N ASP A 138 0.24 -10.66 13.45
CA ASP A 138 -0.48 -9.41 13.74
C ASP A 138 0.27 -8.17 13.22
N GLN A 139 1.60 -8.14 13.36
CA GLN A 139 2.42 -7.06 12.84
C GLN A 139 2.47 -7.04 11.31
N GLU A 140 2.61 -8.21 10.67
CA GLU A 140 2.54 -8.36 9.21
C GLU A 140 1.19 -7.88 8.67
N LEU A 141 0.07 -8.31 9.26
CA LEU A 141 -1.26 -7.87 8.84
C LEU A 141 -1.45 -6.36 9.04
N SER A 142 -1.01 -5.81 10.17
CA SER A 142 -1.05 -4.36 10.40
C SER A 142 -0.28 -3.58 9.32
N ASP A 143 0.93 -4.03 8.98
CA ASP A 143 1.73 -3.40 7.93
C ASP A 143 1.03 -3.48 6.56
N ARG A 144 0.47 -4.64 6.22
CA ARG A 144 -0.27 -4.83 4.97
C ARG A 144 -1.47 -3.91 4.88
N TYR A 145 -2.23 -3.78 5.96
CA TYR A 145 -3.39 -2.90 6.05
C TYR A 145 -2.98 -1.44 5.89
N PHE A 146 -1.91 -1.02 6.56
CA PHE A 146 -1.36 0.33 6.43
C PHE A 146 -0.86 0.63 5.01
N LEU A 147 -0.05 -0.24 4.42
CA LEU A 147 0.53 -0.01 3.09
C LEU A 147 -0.54 0.01 2.00
N LEU A 148 -1.53 -0.91 2.02
CA LEU A 148 -2.62 -0.86 1.04
C LEU A 148 -3.41 0.44 1.17
N THR A 149 -3.82 0.77 2.40
CA THR A 149 -4.66 1.96 2.68
C THR A 149 -3.95 3.25 2.27
N SER A 150 -2.69 3.41 2.69
CA SER A 150 -1.92 4.62 2.37
C SER A 150 -1.63 4.75 0.87
N THR A 151 -1.42 3.64 0.17
CA THR A 151 -1.22 3.66 -1.29
C THR A 151 -2.52 4.09 -1.97
N PHE A 152 -3.66 3.57 -1.52
CA PHE A 152 -4.97 3.95 -2.06
C PHE A 152 -5.32 5.41 -1.83
N VAL A 153 -5.07 5.95 -0.62
CA VAL A 153 -5.24 7.38 -0.29
C VAL A 153 -4.50 8.27 -1.29
N ASN A 154 -3.21 8.00 -1.51
CA ASN A 154 -2.40 8.82 -2.41
C ASN A 154 -2.83 8.66 -3.88
N GLY A 155 -3.11 7.43 -4.31
CA GLY A 155 -3.55 7.16 -5.68
C GLY A 155 -4.90 7.81 -6.01
N LEU A 156 -5.84 7.80 -5.06
CA LEU A 156 -7.14 8.44 -5.25
C LEU A 156 -7.02 9.96 -5.33
N GLU A 157 -6.16 10.57 -4.53
CA GLU A 157 -5.90 11.99 -4.65
C GLU A 157 -5.29 12.36 -6.02
N SER A 158 -4.33 11.57 -6.52
CA SER A 158 -3.80 11.74 -7.88
C SER A 158 -4.88 11.57 -8.94
N LEU A 159 -5.80 10.62 -8.77
CA LEU A 159 -6.96 10.46 -9.64
C LEU A 159 -7.84 11.72 -9.63
N ILE A 160 -8.21 12.24 -8.45
CA ILE A 160 -9.05 13.44 -8.33
C ILE A 160 -8.37 14.63 -9.03
N LYS A 161 -7.07 14.85 -8.79
CA LYS A 161 -6.29 15.90 -9.47
C LYS A 161 -6.24 15.69 -10.98
N GLY A 162 -6.07 14.46 -11.44
CA GLY A 162 -6.04 14.12 -12.85
C GLY A 162 -7.37 14.42 -13.55
N VAL A 163 -8.49 14.04 -12.94
CA VAL A 163 -9.82 14.34 -13.46
C VAL A 163 -10.04 15.86 -13.53
N ALA A 164 -9.66 16.59 -12.48
CA ALA A 164 -9.74 18.06 -12.47
C ALA A 164 -8.89 18.71 -13.55
N CYS A 165 -7.67 18.21 -13.76
CA CYS A 165 -6.80 18.68 -14.82
C CYS A 165 -7.43 18.47 -16.21
N LYS A 166 -7.97 17.27 -16.50
CA LYS A 166 -8.62 16.98 -17.79
C LYS A 166 -9.89 17.81 -18.04
N GLN A 167 -10.56 18.25 -16.98
CA GLN A 167 -11.75 19.11 -17.07
C GLN A 167 -11.43 20.61 -17.00
N GLY A 168 -10.15 21.01 -17.02
CA GLY A 168 -9.75 22.43 -17.03
C GLY A 168 -9.86 23.13 -15.67
N LEU A 169 -10.03 22.39 -14.58
CA LEU A 169 -10.16 22.91 -13.20
C LEU A 169 -8.81 22.99 -12.47
N GLY A 170 -7.71 23.15 -13.21
CA GLY A 170 -6.33 23.12 -12.71
C GLY A 170 -6.06 24.20 -11.66
N GLY A 171 -6.40 23.92 -10.39
CA GLY A 171 -6.26 24.84 -9.25
C GLY A 171 -7.43 24.79 -8.25
N SER A 172 -8.61 24.29 -8.64
CA SER A 172 -9.84 24.35 -7.82
C SER A 172 -10.12 23.11 -6.94
N VAL A 173 -9.33 22.04 -7.07
CA VAL A 173 -9.58 20.78 -6.34
C VAL A 173 -9.50 20.96 -4.82
N THR A 174 -8.66 21.87 -4.34
CA THR A 174 -8.50 22.15 -2.91
C THR A 174 -9.69 22.90 -2.29
N THR A 175 -10.62 23.40 -3.11
CA THR A 175 -11.80 24.19 -2.70
C THR A 175 -13.13 23.51 -3.05
N MET A 176 -13.11 22.38 -3.74
CA MET A 176 -14.33 21.65 -4.11
C MET A 176 -14.99 21.06 -2.86
N GLU A 177 -16.32 21.15 -2.75
CA GLU A 177 -16.99 20.55 -1.60
C GLU A 177 -16.85 19.02 -1.64
N LEU A 178 -16.78 18.45 -0.43
CA LEU A 178 -16.61 17.02 -0.16
C LEU A 178 -17.63 16.14 -0.92
N SER A 179 -18.89 16.56 -0.95
CA SER A 179 -19.98 15.91 -1.70
C SER A 179 -19.87 16.05 -3.22
N GLU A 180 -19.23 17.10 -3.71
CA GLU A 180 -19.03 17.33 -5.15
C GLU A 180 -17.96 16.40 -5.71
N THR A 181 -16.96 16.01 -4.89
CA THR A 181 -15.84 15.15 -5.31
C THR A 181 -16.28 13.79 -5.86
N MET A 182 -17.25 13.13 -5.24
CA MET A 182 -17.72 11.81 -5.71
C MET A 182 -18.59 11.91 -6.95
N ASN A 183 -19.46 12.91 -7.01
CA ASN A 183 -20.25 13.20 -8.21
C ASN A 183 -19.34 13.54 -9.40
N PHE A 184 -18.28 14.31 -9.12
CA PHE A 184 -17.28 14.69 -10.10
C PHE A 184 -16.50 13.50 -10.67
N LEU A 185 -16.02 12.60 -9.80
CA LEU A 185 -15.38 11.35 -10.21
C LEU A 185 -16.36 10.45 -10.99
N HIS A 186 -17.61 10.34 -10.53
CA HIS A 186 -18.63 9.56 -11.20
C HIS A 186 -18.94 10.08 -12.61
N ASN A 187 -19.05 11.39 -12.79
CA ASN A 187 -19.29 12.00 -14.09
C ASN A 187 -18.14 11.73 -15.08
N PHE A 188 -16.88 11.81 -14.62
CA PHE A 188 -15.74 11.42 -15.45
C PHE A 188 -15.79 9.95 -15.84
N HIS A 189 -16.15 9.08 -14.90
CA HIS A 189 -16.28 7.66 -15.14
C HIS A 189 -17.37 7.31 -16.16
N LEU A 190 -18.48 8.06 -16.20
CA LEU A 190 -19.52 7.86 -17.21
C LEU A 190 -19.08 8.28 -18.62
N THR A 191 -18.23 9.30 -18.75
CA THR A 191 -17.90 9.92 -20.04
C THR A 191 -16.59 9.43 -20.65
N SER A 192 -15.54 9.27 -19.86
CA SER A 192 -14.18 9.02 -20.36
C SER A 192 -13.43 7.92 -19.59
N GLY A 193 -13.89 7.57 -18.39
CA GLY A 193 -13.21 6.62 -17.50
C GLY A 193 -13.90 5.27 -17.32
N GLN A 194 -14.83 4.87 -18.19
CA GLN A 194 -15.71 3.71 -17.96
C GLN A 194 -14.96 2.40 -17.63
N PHE A 195 -13.84 2.15 -18.30
CA PHE A 195 -13.02 0.97 -18.04
C PHE A 195 -12.35 1.02 -16.66
N SER A 196 -11.72 2.16 -16.33
CA SER A 196 -11.10 2.41 -15.03
C SER A 196 -12.13 2.33 -13.90
N HIS A 197 -13.33 2.86 -14.13
CA HIS A 197 -14.44 2.82 -13.20
C HIS A 197 -14.83 1.37 -12.84
N LYS A 198 -15.10 0.55 -13.86
CA LYS A 198 -15.50 -0.85 -13.68
C LYS A 198 -14.47 -1.63 -12.87
N ASN A 199 -13.18 -1.40 -13.10
CA ASN A 199 -12.12 -2.10 -12.40
C ASN A 199 -11.87 -1.54 -10.99
N THR A 200 -12.00 -0.24 -10.78
CA THR A 200 -11.92 0.39 -9.44
C THR A 200 -13.04 -0.11 -8.53
N VAL A 201 -14.27 -0.15 -9.05
CA VAL A 201 -15.43 -0.68 -8.33
C VAL A 201 -15.25 -2.16 -7.97
N LYS A 202 -14.64 -2.97 -8.86
CA LYS A 202 -14.27 -4.35 -8.55
C LYS A 202 -13.20 -4.44 -7.45
N ALA A 203 -12.14 -3.63 -7.52
CA ALA A 203 -11.08 -3.62 -6.52
C ALA A 203 -11.61 -3.27 -5.12
N VAL A 204 -12.51 -2.27 -5.02
CA VAL A 204 -13.17 -1.89 -3.76
C VAL A 204 -13.93 -3.05 -3.13
N ARG A 205 -14.49 -3.96 -3.94
CA ARG A 205 -15.19 -5.16 -3.41
C ARG A 205 -14.25 -6.19 -2.78
N LEU A 206 -12.97 -6.18 -3.12
CA LEU A 206 -12.00 -7.11 -2.57
C LEU A 206 -11.41 -6.62 -1.24
N ILE A 207 -11.53 -5.34 -0.90
CA ILE A 207 -10.99 -4.75 0.34
C ILE A 207 -11.52 -5.45 1.60
N PRO A 208 -12.82 -5.77 1.75
CA PRO A 208 -13.29 -6.52 2.91
C PRO A 208 -12.59 -7.87 3.09
N ALA A 209 -12.34 -8.59 2.00
CA ALA A 209 -11.64 -9.87 2.04
C ALA A 209 -10.15 -9.69 2.38
N PHE A 210 -9.52 -8.62 1.88
CA PHE A 210 -8.15 -8.25 2.28
C PHE A 210 -8.03 -7.94 3.78
N PHE A 211 -9.07 -7.34 4.37
CA PHE A 211 -9.14 -7.10 5.81
C PHE A 211 -9.67 -8.30 6.59
N ASP A 212 -9.95 -9.42 5.95
CA ASP A 212 -10.30 -10.63 6.67
C ASP A 212 -9.02 -11.22 7.26
N ALA A 213 -8.98 -11.32 8.59
CA ALA A 213 -7.81 -11.89 9.24
C ALA A 213 -7.85 -13.40 9.03
N PRO A 214 -6.77 -14.03 8.55
CA PRO A 214 -6.75 -15.47 8.41
C PRO A 214 -6.86 -16.12 9.79
N HIS A 215 -7.38 -17.34 9.82
CA HIS A 215 -7.64 -18.07 11.06
C HIS A 215 -6.33 -18.53 11.72
N ASP A 216 -6.39 -18.95 12.99
CA ASP A 216 -5.22 -19.41 13.75
C ASP A 216 -4.45 -20.51 12.99
N GLY A 217 -3.12 -20.36 12.93
CA GLY A 217 -2.23 -21.28 12.21
C GLY A 217 -1.89 -20.87 10.76
N ALA A 218 -2.45 -19.77 10.27
CA ALA A 218 -2.08 -19.24 8.95
C ALA A 218 -0.66 -18.68 8.90
N GLN A 219 -0.01 -18.87 7.75
CA GLN A 219 1.24 -18.22 7.38
C GLN A 219 1.00 -17.30 6.17
N LEU A 220 1.79 -16.23 6.09
CA LEU A 220 1.80 -15.33 4.95
C LEU A 220 3.10 -15.52 4.19
N LEU A 221 3.02 -16.16 3.03
CA LEU A 221 4.18 -16.47 2.19
C LEU A 221 4.63 -15.27 1.36
N ASP A 222 5.83 -15.38 0.80
CA ASP A 222 6.32 -14.47 -0.25
C ASP A 222 5.42 -14.57 -1.50
N ILE A 223 5.40 -13.51 -2.31
CA ILE A 223 4.51 -13.36 -3.46
C ILE A 223 5.28 -13.19 -4.77
N ASP A 224 4.65 -13.56 -5.88
CA ASP A 224 5.15 -13.23 -7.22
C ASP A 224 5.03 -11.72 -7.47
N TYR A 225 6.16 -11.03 -7.62
CA TYR A 225 6.17 -9.59 -7.81
C TYR A 225 5.75 -9.14 -9.21
N ARG A 226 5.86 -10.02 -10.22
CA ARG A 226 5.78 -9.62 -11.64
C ARG A 226 4.44 -8.97 -12.01
N PRO A 227 3.26 -9.51 -11.65
CA PRO A 227 1.99 -8.89 -12.02
C PRO A 227 1.83 -7.46 -11.48
N ILE A 228 2.45 -7.16 -10.33
CA ILE A 228 2.42 -5.82 -9.73
C ILE A 228 3.36 -4.87 -10.50
N LEU A 229 4.60 -5.30 -10.76
CA LEU A 229 5.60 -4.45 -11.43
C LEU A 229 5.31 -4.25 -12.92
N GLU A 230 4.70 -5.23 -13.61
CA GLU A 230 4.26 -5.11 -15.01
C GLU A 230 3.30 -3.93 -15.22
N CYS A 231 2.47 -3.60 -14.21
CA CYS A 231 1.59 -2.44 -14.29
C CYS A 231 2.36 -1.12 -14.32
N LEU A 232 3.60 -1.08 -13.85
CA LEU A 232 4.44 0.11 -13.77
C LEU A 232 5.47 0.19 -14.91
N GLN A 233 5.56 -0.85 -15.75
CA GLN A 233 6.48 -0.86 -16.88
C GLN A 233 6.17 0.24 -17.89
N GLY A 234 7.24 0.83 -18.43
CA GLY A 234 7.17 1.89 -19.45
C GLY A 234 6.78 3.27 -18.92
N LEU A 235 6.70 3.47 -17.60
CA LEU A 235 6.57 4.80 -17.02
C LEU A 235 7.90 5.56 -17.13
N ASP A 236 7.82 6.84 -17.51
CA ASP A 236 8.98 7.73 -17.61
C ASP A 236 9.33 8.35 -16.25
N GLU A 237 10.58 8.78 -16.08
CA GLU A 237 11.09 9.51 -14.91
C GLU A 237 10.48 10.91 -14.79
N ASN A 238 10.13 11.52 -15.93
CA ASN A 238 9.54 12.84 -16.00
C ASN A 238 8.30 12.80 -16.90
N PRO A 239 7.20 12.16 -16.44
CA PRO A 239 5.99 12.12 -17.23
C PRO A 239 5.52 13.55 -17.51
N GLY A 240 5.09 13.81 -18.74
CA GLY A 240 4.41 15.07 -19.04
C GLY A 240 3.19 15.27 -18.12
N PRO A 241 2.69 16.51 -17.95
CA PRO A 241 1.55 16.79 -17.05
C PRO A 241 0.31 15.93 -17.32
N ASN A 242 0.12 15.50 -18.57
CA ASN A 242 -0.96 14.59 -18.95
C ASN A 242 -0.64 13.13 -18.60
N GLU A 243 0.58 12.67 -18.89
CA GLU A 243 1.03 11.29 -18.67
C GLU A 243 1.07 10.92 -17.18
N GLN A 244 1.35 11.89 -16.31
CA GLN A 244 1.34 11.72 -14.85
C GLN A 244 -0.01 11.20 -14.35
N TYR A 245 -1.10 11.66 -14.94
CA TYR A 245 -2.46 11.29 -14.55
C TYR A 245 -3.02 10.11 -15.33
N ASP A 246 -2.53 9.86 -16.54
CA ASP A 246 -3.06 8.82 -17.43
C ASP A 246 -2.97 7.42 -16.79
N PHE A 247 -1.93 7.14 -15.98
CA PHE A 247 -1.82 5.92 -15.18
C PHE A 247 -3.06 5.69 -14.29
N TRP A 248 -3.53 6.75 -13.62
CA TRP A 248 -4.66 6.72 -12.70
C TRP A 248 -6.01 6.72 -13.43
N LEU A 249 -6.10 7.42 -14.56
CA LEU A 249 -7.36 7.69 -15.25
C LEU A 249 -7.88 6.52 -16.08
N TYR A 250 -7.00 5.77 -16.76
CA TYR A 250 -7.42 4.86 -17.85
C TYR A 250 -7.30 3.36 -17.54
N GLY A 251 -7.12 3.01 -16.26
CA GLY A 251 -7.35 1.65 -15.75
C GLY A 251 -6.12 0.81 -15.41
N ARG A 252 -4.92 1.28 -15.78
CA ARG A 252 -3.65 0.65 -15.35
C ARG A 252 -3.53 0.62 -13.82
N ALA A 253 -3.89 1.73 -13.15
CA ALA A 253 -4.00 1.78 -11.70
C ALA A 253 -5.01 0.75 -11.13
N SER A 254 -6.13 0.51 -11.80
CA SER A 254 -7.12 -0.47 -11.33
C SER A 254 -6.62 -1.91 -11.41
N THR A 255 -5.87 -2.26 -12.45
CA THR A 255 -5.18 -3.56 -12.55
C THR A 255 -4.13 -3.69 -11.45
N PHE A 256 -3.34 -2.63 -11.23
CA PHE A 256 -2.35 -2.56 -10.16
C PHE A 256 -2.98 -2.83 -8.78
N TRP A 257 -4.12 -2.19 -8.45
CA TRP A 257 -4.86 -2.45 -7.21
C TRP A 257 -5.32 -3.89 -7.06
N THR A 258 -5.85 -4.45 -8.15
CA THR A 258 -6.34 -5.83 -8.17
C THR A 258 -5.20 -6.82 -7.91
N ASN A 259 -4.05 -6.59 -8.54
CA ASN A 259 -2.87 -7.44 -8.39
C ASN A 259 -2.29 -7.37 -6.96
N ILE A 260 -2.23 -6.18 -6.35
CA ILE A 260 -1.80 -6.04 -4.95
C ILE A 260 -2.70 -6.82 -3.98
N ILE A 261 -4.02 -6.69 -4.13
CA ILE A 261 -4.98 -7.37 -3.26
C ILE A 261 -4.93 -8.88 -3.47
N ASN A 262 -4.92 -9.34 -4.72
CA ASN A 262 -4.84 -10.76 -5.04
C ASN A 262 -3.54 -11.38 -4.56
N ALA A 263 -2.41 -10.70 -4.67
CA ALA A 263 -1.13 -11.20 -4.16
C ALA A 263 -1.17 -11.41 -2.64
N HIS A 264 -1.87 -10.56 -1.89
CA HIS A 264 -2.08 -10.80 -0.46
C HIS A 264 -2.96 -12.03 -0.22
N LEU A 265 -4.11 -12.13 -0.89
CA LEU A 265 -5.03 -13.26 -0.70
C LEU A 265 -4.35 -14.60 -1.06
N ASN A 266 -3.57 -14.60 -2.15
CA ASN A 266 -2.80 -15.74 -2.62
C ASN A 266 -1.52 -15.99 -1.80
N SER A 267 -1.24 -15.21 -0.75
CA SER A 267 -0.12 -15.48 0.15
C SER A 267 -0.53 -16.26 1.40
N ILE A 268 -1.84 -16.41 1.64
CA ILE A 268 -2.38 -17.05 2.84
C ILE A 268 -2.26 -18.58 2.71
N TYR A 269 -1.39 -19.16 3.51
CA TYR A 269 -1.11 -20.60 3.58
C TYR A 269 -1.58 -21.20 4.90
N TYR A 270 -2.14 -22.41 4.84
CA TYR A 270 -2.52 -23.21 6.01
C TYR A 270 -1.80 -24.57 5.96
N GLU A 271 -1.04 -24.89 7.00
CA GLU A 271 -0.26 -26.13 7.06
C GLU A 271 -1.20 -27.34 7.22
N GLY A 272 -1.01 -28.39 6.40
CA GLY A 272 -1.72 -29.67 6.52
C GLY A 272 -3.04 -29.85 5.74
N ASN A 273 -3.62 -28.80 5.15
CA ASN A 273 -4.83 -28.88 4.32
C ASN A 273 -4.62 -28.25 2.93
N SER A 274 -4.17 -29.06 1.97
CA SER A 274 -4.02 -28.60 0.57
C SER A 274 -5.33 -28.15 -0.08
N SER A 275 -6.48 -28.51 0.49
CA SER A 275 -7.81 -28.09 0.01
C SER A 275 -8.25 -26.70 0.50
N GLU A 276 -7.63 -26.15 1.55
CA GLU A 276 -7.99 -24.85 2.14
C GLU A 276 -6.90 -23.77 1.99
N SER A 277 -5.68 -24.19 1.63
CA SER A 277 -4.57 -23.29 1.32
C SER A 277 -4.83 -22.51 0.03
N ASN A 278 -4.71 -21.18 0.10
CA ASN A 278 -4.90 -20.28 -1.06
C ASN A 278 -3.56 -19.82 -1.63
N ALA A 279 -2.45 -20.26 -1.00
CA ALA A 279 -1.13 -20.07 -1.54
C ALA A 279 -0.98 -20.81 -2.86
N THR A 280 -0.83 -20.06 -3.95
CA THR A 280 -0.22 -20.60 -5.16
C THR A 280 1.23 -20.89 -4.85
N THR A 281 1.61 -22.17 -4.74
CA THR A 281 3.02 -22.57 -4.73
C THR A 281 3.61 -22.18 -6.07
N PRO A 282 4.50 -21.19 -6.15
CA PRO A 282 5.07 -20.79 -7.42
C PRO A 282 5.99 -21.89 -7.92
N GLU A 283 5.99 -22.11 -9.23
CA GLU A 283 6.89 -23.05 -9.89
C GLU A 283 8.37 -22.61 -9.78
N ASP A 284 8.63 -21.34 -9.44
CA ASP A 284 9.98 -20.76 -9.37
C ASP A 284 10.14 -19.79 -8.19
N SER A 285 11.02 -20.13 -7.24
CA SER A 285 11.35 -19.28 -6.10
C SER A 285 12.07 -17.98 -6.51
N ARG A 286 12.55 -17.86 -7.74
CA ARG A 286 13.30 -16.68 -8.23
C ARG A 286 12.46 -15.42 -8.40
N TYR A 287 11.13 -15.52 -8.32
CA TYR A 287 10.22 -14.38 -8.47
C TYR A 287 9.50 -14.01 -7.18
N MET A 288 9.93 -14.58 -6.04
CA MET A 288 9.25 -14.42 -4.76
C MET A 288 9.89 -13.32 -3.92
N THR A 289 9.06 -12.44 -3.37
CA THR A 289 9.48 -11.38 -2.44
C THR A 289 8.42 -11.15 -1.35
N PRO A 290 8.80 -10.66 -0.15
CA PRO A 290 7.83 -10.24 0.85
C PRO A 290 6.88 -9.16 0.31
N TRP A 291 5.56 -9.34 0.54
CA TRP A 291 4.54 -8.42 0.04
C TRP A 291 4.75 -6.98 0.55
N CYS A 292 5.12 -6.83 1.83
CA CYS A 292 5.29 -5.54 2.48
C CYS A 292 6.54 -4.80 1.98
N ALA A 293 7.67 -5.50 1.81
CA ALA A 293 8.87 -4.95 1.17
C ALA A 293 8.58 -4.43 -0.24
N LEU A 294 7.94 -5.27 -1.07
CA LEU A 294 7.58 -4.90 -2.45
C LEU A 294 6.69 -3.67 -2.48
N LEU A 295 5.60 -3.64 -1.70
CA LEU A 295 4.66 -2.51 -1.77
C LEU A 295 5.29 -1.23 -1.21
N ALA A 296 6.12 -1.30 -0.17
CA ALA A 296 6.83 -0.12 0.32
C ALA A 296 7.83 0.42 -0.72
N ALA A 297 8.61 -0.45 -1.35
CA ALA A 297 9.53 -0.06 -2.43
C ALA A 297 8.78 0.50 -3.65
N VAL A 298 7.67 -0.11 -4.06
CA VAL A 298 6.83 0.41 -5.14
C VAL A 298 6.32 1.82 -4.81
N LYS A 299 5.90 2.10 -3.57
CA LYS A 299 5.49 3.47 -3.18
C LYS A 299 6.62 4.48 -3.42
N PHE A 300 7.84 4.12 -3.04
CA PHE A 300 9.04 4.93 -3.23
C PHE A 300 9.41 5.12 -4.69
N TYR A 301 9.29 4.07 -5.51
CA TYR A 301 9.46 4.16 -6.96
C TYR A 301 8.47 5.15 -7.60
N VAL A 302 7.20 4.99 -7.27
CA VAL A 302 6.09 5.83 -7.78
C VAL A 302 6.23 7.29 -7.36
N GLU A 303 6.80 7.54 -6.18
CA GLU A 303 7.01 8.89 -5.64
C GLU A 303 8.26 9.59 -6.19
N GLN A 304 9.41 8.90 -6.18
CA GLN A 304 10.72 9.53 -6.37
C GLN A 304 11.27 9.30 -7.78
N VAL A 305 10.97 8.16 -8.38
CA VAL A 305 11.54 7.77 -9.69
C VAL A 305 10.63 8.24 -10.81
N VAL A 306 9.38 7.78 -10.87
CA VAL A 306 8.43 8.12 -11.95
C VAL A 306 7.48 9.26 -11.59
N ILE A 307 7.41 9.67 -10.31
CA ILE A 307 6.70 10.85 -9.82
C ILE A 307 5.25 10.95 -10.32
N ILE A 308 4.48 9.86 -10.22
CA ILE A 308 3.07 9.84 -10.66
C ILE A 308 2.08 10.17 -9.52
N TRP A 309 2.57 10.50 -8.33
CA TRP A 309 1.78 11.09 -7.26
C TRP A 309 2.57 12.14 -6.45
N ARG A 310 1.90 12.82 -5.53
CA ARG A 310 2.54 13.83 -4.68
C ARG A 310 3.50 13.20 -3.65
N PRO A 311 4.41 14.00 -3.07
CA PRO A 311 5.22 13.54 -1.96
C PRO A 311 4.38 13.01 -0.80
N LEU A 312 4.85 11.93 -0.19
CA LEU A 312 4.23 11.31 0.97
C LEU A 312 4.24 12.28 2.14
N ARG A 313 3.17 12.25 2.93
CA ARG A 313 3.18 12.88 4.24
C ARG A 313 4.24 12.20 5.12
N ARG A 314 5.00 12.97 5.89
CA ARG A 314 6.11 12.52 6.73
C ARG A 314 5.83 11.21 7.49
N GLU A 315 4.73 11.15 8.23
CA GLU A 315 4.40 9.98 9.06
C GLU A 315 4.16 8.73 8.20
N ILE A 316 3.59 8.91 7.01
CA ILE A 316 3.35 7.82 6.06
C ILE A 316 4.66 7.31 5.47
N PHE A 317 5.53 8.25 5.06
CA PHE A 317 6.86 7.97 4.55
C PHE A 317 7.69 7.20 5.58
N LEU A 318 7.82 7.74 6.80
CA LEU A 318 8.61 7.12 7.87
C LEU A 318 8.08 5.73 8.23
N HIS A 319 6.75 5.55 8.30
CA HIS A 319 6.20 4.22 8.58
C HIS A 319 6.54 3.21 7.49
N ALA A 320 6.33 3.57 6.22
CA ALA A 320 6.63 2.69 5.08
C ALA A 320 8.12 2.35 5.02
N LEU A 321 8.99 3.31 5.31
CA LEU A 321 10.44 3.12 5.29
C LEU A 321 10.90 2.16 6.40
N ARG A 322 10.29 2.23 7.59
CA ARG A 322 10.56 1.26 8.66
C ARG A 322 10.03 -0.14 8.37
N ILE A 323 8.87 -0.24 7.71
CA ILE A 323 8.35 -1.54 7.24
C ILE A 323 9.34 -2.15 6.25
N LEU A 324 9.82 -1.36 5.29
CA LEU A 324 10.82 -1.79 4.31
C LEU A 324 12.13 -2.24 4.97
N GLN A 325 12.66 -1.44 5.91
CA GLN A 325 13.87 -1.80 6.67
C GLN A 325 13.73 -3.17 7.34
N ARG A 326 12.62 -3.38 8.07
CA ARG A 326 12.37 -4.62 8.79
C ARG A 326 12.29 -5.81 7.85
N ASP A 327 11.56 -5.69 6.76
CA ASP A 327 11.36 -6.82 5.84
C ASP A 327 12.65 -7.16 5.08
N ILE A 328 13.46 -6.16 4.71
CA ILE A 328 14.81 -6.38 4.17
C ILE A 328 15.68 -7.10 5.20
N ALA A 329 15.67 -6.68 6.47
CA ALA A 329 16.44 -7.33 7.52
C ALA A 329 16.04 -8.81 7.67
N VAL A 330 14.75 -9.12 7.60
CA VAL A 330 14.24 -10.51 7.59
C VAL A 330 14.69 -11.27 6.34
N ALA A 331 14.61 -10.66 5.16
CA ALA A 331 15.07 -11.27 3.91
C ALA A 331 16.58 -11.60 3.94
N MET A 332 17.38 -10.72 4.54
CA MET A 332 18.83 -10.91 4.70
C MET A 332 19.20 -12.04 5.66
N GLN A 333 18.29 -12.45 6.56
CA GLN A 333 18.48 -13.59 7.46
C GLN A 333 18.19 -14.94 6.78
N LYS A 334 17.50 -14.94 5.63
CA LYS A 334 17.24 -16.17 4.86
C LYS A 334 18.57 -16.76 4.35
N PRO A 335 18.68 -18.09 4.18
CA PRO A 335 19.83 -18.72 3.53
C PRO A 335 20.12 -18.06 2.18
N VAL A 336 21.40 -17.90 1.82
CA VAL A 336 21.83 -17.21 0.58
C VAL A 336 21.14 -17.78 -0.68
N SER A 337 20.87 -19.09 -0.72
CA SER A 337 20.18 -19.74 -1.84
C SER A 337 18.72 -19.32 -2.02
N LEU A 338 18.10 -18.72 -1.00
CA LEU A 338 16.72 -18.24 -1.00
C LEU A 338 16.66 -16.70 -1.06
N GLN A 339 17.80 -16.01 -1.05
CA GLN A 339 17.84 -14.58 -1.24
C GLN A 339 17.70 -14.25 -2.74
N LEU A 340 17.11 -13.09 -3.02
CA LEU A 340 17.04 -12.50 -4.36
C LEU A 340 17.83 -11.18 -4.35
N PRO A 341 19.16 -11.22 -4.56
CA PRO A 341 20.04 -10.06 -4.41
C PRO A 341 19.60 -8.84 -5.22
N GLU A 342 19.15 -9.06 -6.46
CA GLU A 342 18.64 -8.02 -7.36
C GLU A 342 17.43 -7.29 -6.76
N MET A 343 16.50 -8.04 -6.15
CA MET A 343 15.31 -7.47 -5.52
C MET A 343 15.67 -6.73 -4.23
N ILE A 344 16.49 -7.34 -3.37
CA ILE A 344 16.95 -6.69 -2.13
C ILE A 344 17.68 -5.38 -2.47
N LEU A 345 18.52 -5.38 -3.51
CA LEU A 345 19.21 -4.18 -4.00
C LEU A 345 18.21 -3.14 -4.52
N TRP A 346 17.22 -3.53 -5.34
CA TRP A 346 16.18 -2.65 -5.87
C TRP A 346 15.37 -1.98 -4.75
N GLU A 347 14.88 -2.77 -3.80
CA GLU A 347 14.14 -2.33 -2.62
C GLU A 347 14.97 -1.37 -1.76
N SER A 348 16.22 -1.75 -1.45
CA SER A 348 17.12 -0.96 -0.61
C SER A 348 17.50 0.37 -1.25
N PHE A 349 17.77 0.35 -2.56
CA PHE A 349 18.12 1.54 -3.31
C PHE A 349 16.95 2.53 -3.37
N LEU A 350 15.71 2.04 -3.52
CA LEU A 350 14.52 2.89 -3.47
C LEU A 350 14.27 3.50 -2.08
N GLY A 351 14.57 2.75 -1.01
CA GLY A 351 14.62 3.29 0.35
C GLY A 351 15.61 4.45 0.45
N LEU A 352 16.83 4.28 -0.04
CA LEU A 352 17.88 5.32 -0.02
C LEU A 352 17.52 6.54 -0.88
N VAL A 353 17.00 6.35 -2.08
CA VAL A 353 16.52 7.42 -2.97
C VAL A 353 15.42 8.23 -2.26
N SER A 354 14.51 7.56 -1.57
CA SER A 354 13.42 8.23 -0.84
C SER A 354 13.89 8.99 0.38
N ILE A 355 14.87 8.47 1.11
CA ILE A 355 15.55 9.23 2.18
C ILE A 355 16.12 10.55 1.63
N ARG A 356 16.83 10.50 0.49
CA ARG A 356 17.36 11.71 -0.18
C ARG A 356 16.24 12.64 -0.64
N GLY A 357 15.15 12.10 -1.14
CA GLY A 357 13.95 12.85 -1.51
C GLY A 357 13.29 13.56 -0.32
N HIS A 358 13.34 13.00 0.88
CA HIS A 358 12.72 13.54 2.09
C HIS A 358 13.65 14.37 2.99
N GLU A 359 14.97 14.30 2.79
CA GLU A 359 15.96 15.13 3.49
C GLU A 359 15.65 16.63 3.39
N LYS A 360 15.19 17.08 2.22
CA LYS A 360 14.82 18.50 1.99
C LYS A 360 13.67 19.00 2.86
N PHE A 361 12.91 18.09 3.49
CA PHE A 361 11.79 18.43 4.36
C PHE A 361 12.13 18.33 5.86
N GLY A 362 13.35 17.91 6.22
CA GLY A 362 13.76 17.71 7.63
C GLY A 362 13.15 16.46 8.27
N ASP A 363 12.60 15.53 7.47
CA ASP A 363 11.90 14.35 7.98
C ASP A 363 12.85 13.37 8.69
N MET A 364 14.11 13.33 8.27
CA MET A 364 15.12 12.32 8.66
C MET A 364 15.77 12.57 10.02
N ASP A 365 15.63 13.75 10.61
CA ASP A 365 16.31 14.12 11.86
C ASP A 365 15.87 13.25 13.06
N GLN A 366 14.69 12.62 12.98
CA GLN A 366 14.16 11.77 14.03
C GLN A 366 14.59 10.29 13.90
N GLU A 367 15.16 9.90 12.77
CA GLU A 367 15.47 8.49 12.46
C GLU A 367 16.88 8.32 11.88
N PRO A 368 17.94 8.68 12.62
CA PRO A 368 19.31 8.69 12.11
C PRO A 368 19.82 7.31 11.67
N GLY A 369 19.23 6.22 12.20
CA GLY A 369 19.62 4.85 11.86
C GLY A 369 19.13 4.35 10.49
N LEU A 370 18.16 5.01 9.86
CA LEU A 370 17.60 4.54 8.59
C LEU A 370 18.58 4.71 7.43
N ARG A 371 19.24 5.86 7.30
CA ARG A 371 20.18 6.08 6.18
C ARG A 371 21.36 5.09 6.22
N PRO A 372 22.09 4.93 7.34
CA PRO A 372 23.21 3.98 7.41
C PRO A 372 22.78 2.54 7.10
N PHE A 373 21.58 2.13 7.51
CA PHE A 373 21.04 0.80 7.19
C PHE A 373 20.94 0.59 5.68
N PHE A 374 20.27 1.47 4.95
CA PHE A 374 20.08 1.32 3.51
C PHE A 374 21.40 1.48 2.75
N GLU A 375 22.29 2.38 3.17
CA GLU A 375 23.63 2.53 2.58
C GLU A 375 24.44 1.23 2.72
N GLU A 376 24.41 0.58 3.88
CA GLU A 376 25.12 -0.68 4.10
C GLU A 376 24.57 -1.83 3.24
N ILE A 377 23.24 -1.97 3.15
CA ILE A 377 22.65 -3.02 2.31
C ILE A 377 22.97 -2.77 0.82
N VAL A 378 22.82 -1.55 0.33
CA VAL A 378 23.16 -1.19 -1.06
C VAL A 378 24.63 -1.48 -1.35
N ARG A 379 25.53 -1.13 -0.42
CA ARG A 379 26.97 -1.40 -0.54
C ARG A 379 27.27 -2.89 -0.56
N SER A 380 26.69 -3.64 0.37
CA SER A 380 26.88 -5.08 0.49
C SER A 380 26.39 -5.83 -0.75
N GLN A 381 25.16 -5.55 -1.19
CA GLN A 381 24.58 -6.19 -2.38
C GLN A 381 25.32 -5.82 -3.67
N SER A 382 25.75 -4.55 -3.81
CA SER A 382 26.57 -4.14 -4.96
C SER A 382 27.90 -4.92 -5.02
N LYS A 383 28.54 -5.16 -3.87
CA LYS A 383 29.77 -5.97 -3.79
C LYS A 383 29.52 -7.45 -4.14
N VAL A 384 28.45 -8.05 -3.61
CA VAL A 384 28.05 -9.44 -3.91
C VAL A 384 27.81 -9.63 -5.41
N MET A 385 27.10 -8.69 -6.03
CA MET A 385 26.75 -8.71 -7.46
C MET A 385 27.87 -8.18 -8.37
N ARG A 386 29.00 -7.73 -7.80
CA ARG A 386 30.16 -7.17 -8.53
C ARG A 386 29.80 -5.97 -9.43
N LEU A 387 28.99 -5.06 -8.91
CA LEU A 387 28.58 -3.83 -9.61
C LEU A 387 29.64 -2.75 -9.36
N TYR A 388 30.42 -2.42 -10.38
CA TYR A 388 31.54 -1.47 -10.26
C TYR A 388 31.24 -0.11 -10.88
N THR A 389 30.30 -0.07 -11.83
CA THR A 389 29.88 1.15 -12.52
C THR A 389 28.40 1.43 -12.31
N TRP A 390 27.99 2.68 -12.54
CA TRP A 390 26.57 3.03 -12.53
C TRP A 390 25.79 2.27 -13.62
N GLU A 391 26.44 1.93 -14.73
CA GLU A 391 25.81 1.15 -15.80
C GLU A 391 25.48 -0.27 -15.33
N ASP A 392 26.39 -0.92 -14.58
CA ASP A 392 26.12 -2.23 -13.96
C ASP A 392 24.95 -2.13 -12.98
N MET A 393 24.99 -1.13 -12.09
CA MET A 393 23.93 -0.87 -11.11
C MET A 393 22.57 -0.64 -11.80
N ARG A 394 22.56 0.19 -12.84
CA ARG A 394 21.36 0.47 -13.63
C ARG A 394 20.86 -0.78 -14.33
N GLY A 395 21.74 -1.62 -14.87
CA GLY A 395 21.39 -2.92 -15.43
C GLY A 395 20.68 -3.82 -14.43
N ALA A 396 21.19 -3.88 -13.18
CA ALA A 396 20.55 -4.60 -12.09
C ALA A 396 19.18 -4.01 -11.68
N LEU A 397 19.02 -2.69 -11.70
CA LEU A 397 17.72 -2.07 -11.43
C LEU A 397 16.70 -2.33 -12.54
N VAL A 398 17.15 -2.28 -13.81
CA VAL A 398 16.32 -2.53 -15.00
C VAL A 398 15.83 -3.99 -15.05
N SER A 399 16.61 -4.95 -14.53
CA SER A 399 16.19 -6.36 -14.50
C SER A 399 14.98 -6.61 -13.58
N ILE A 400 14.72 -5.70 -12.62
CA ILE A 400 13.52 -5.70 -11.77
C ILE A 400 12.49 -4.71 -12.32
N LEU A 401 12.75 -3.40 -12.20
CA LEU A 401 11.93 -2.32 -12.72
C LEU A 401 12.68 -0.98 -12.63
N TRP A 402 13.08 -0.41 -13.76
CA TRP A 402 13.65 0.93 -13.82
C TRP A 402 13.29 1.61 -15.14
N PRO A 403 13.10 2.94 -15.19
CA PRO A 403 12.80 3.63 -16.44
C PRO A 403 13.92 3.47 -17.48
N VAL A 404 13.54 3.46 -18.76
CA VAL A 404 14.50 3.40 -19.88
C VAL A 404 15.21 4.74 -20.06
N SER A 405 14.56 5.84 -19.68
CA SER A 405 15.14 7.18 -19.66
C SER A 405 16.40 7.24 -18.80
N THR A 406 17.35 8.10 -19.17
CA THR A 406 18.59 8.35 -18.43
C THR A 406 18.62 9.76 -17.85
N SER A 407 17.46 10.43 -17.82
CA SER A 407 17.37 11.85 -17.45
C SER A 407 17.81 12.13 -16.01
N LYS A 408 17.59 11.18 -15.09
CA LYS A 408 17.98 11.28 -13.68
C LYS A 408 19.25 10.49 -13.34
N ASP A 409 19.91 9.85 -14.31
CA ASP A 409 21.09 9.01 -14.06
C ASP A 409 22.19 9.75 -13.28
N GLY A 410 22.43 11.03 -13.59
CA GLY A 410 23.42 11.83 -12.87
C GLY A 410 23.10 12.02 -11.37
N TYR A 411 21.81 12.16 -11.03
CA TYR A 411 21.35 12.25 -9.65
C TYR A 411 21.41 10.88 -8.94
N MET A 412 20.88 9.84 -9.59
CA MET A 412 20.82 8.48 -9.04
C MET A 412 22.22 7.87 -8.86
N SER A 413 23.12 8.09 -9.83
CA SER A 413 24.52 7.67 -9.76
C SER A 413 25.24 8.32 -8.56
N ARG A 414 24.92 9.57 -8.22
CA ARG A 414 25.51 10.25 -7.06
C ARG A 414 25.07 9.59 -5.75
N ILE A 415 23.79 9.26 -5.62
CA ILE A 415 23.25 8.56 -4.45
C ILE A 415 23.96 7.22 -4.26
N TRP A 416 24.06 6.42 -5.33
CA TRP A 416 24.74 5.13 -5.29
C TRP A 416 26.23 5.29 -4.94
N LYS A 417 26.95 6.20 -5.60
CA LYS A 417 28.37 6.46 -5.30
C LYS A 417 28.60 6.90 -3.85
N THR A 418 27.70 7.70 -3.27
CA THR A 418 27.80 8.09 -1.87
C THR A 418 27.61 6.89 -0.94
N ALA A 419 26.68 5.98 -1.22
CA ALA A 419 26.55 4.73 -0.46
C ALA A 419 27.78 3.82 -0.61
N MET A 420 28.37 3.77 -1.81
CA MET A 420 29.56 2.96 -2.10
C MET A 420 30.85 3.52 -1.51
N ALA A 421 30.89 4.80 -1.12
CA ALA A 421 32.03 5.37 -0.43
C ALA A 421 32.20 4.65 0.93
N ASP A 422 33.43 4.21 1.22
CA ASP A 422 33.74 3.63 2.51
C ASP A 422 33.51 4.69 3.58
N THR A 423 32.70 4.36 4.59
CA THR A 423 32.68 5.12 5.84
C THR A 423 33.96 4.78 6.56
N ASP A 424 35.02 5.52 6.27
CA ASP A 424 36.23 5.50 7.08
C ASP A 424 35.81 5.87 8.50
N ASN A 425 35.69 4.85 9.36
CA ASN A 425 35.83 4.99 10.80
C ASN A 425 37.27 5.42 11.10
N SER A 426 37.61 6.65 10.72
CA SER A 426 38.86 7.30 11.10
C SER A 426 38.54 8.36 12.14
N LYS A 427 38.81 7.98 13.39
CA LYS A 427 39.23 8.86 14.48
C LYS A 427 38.38 10.11 14.69
N ILE A 428 37.44 10.00 15.63
CA ILE A 428 37.22 11.08 16.59
C ILE A 428 38.51 11.16 17.44
N GLU A 429 39.53 11.83 16.92
CA GLU A 429 40.56 12.43 17.76
C GLU A 429 39.89 13.66 18.39
N LEU A 430 39.59 13.53 19.68
CA LEU A 430 39.37 14.64 20.60
C LEU A 430 40.45 15.69 20.37
N LEU A 431 40.05 16.87 19.92
CA LEU A 431 40.61 18.16 20.36
C LEU A 431 39.52 19.23 20.34
#